data_AF-Q13FP0-F1
#
_entry.id   AF-Q13FP0-F1
#
_cell.length_a   1.000
_cell.length_b   1.000
_cell.length_c   1.000
_cell.angle_alpha   90.00
_cell.angle_beta   90.00
_cell.angle_gamma   90.00
#
_symmetry.space_group_name_H-M   'P 1'
#
loop_
_entity.id
_entity.type
_entity.pdbx_description
1 polymer ?
#
loop_
_entity_poly.entity_id
_entity_poly.type
_entity_poly.pdbx_seq_one_letter_code
_entity_poly.pdbx_strand_id
1 'polypeptide(L)'
;MTHDTSPIHRTIELPDELLVGAIDTHIHSGPWLKSCPGRLDPFQIAEQAKQAGMRAVVFYDHTFGNSAGTSWMVRRSVPGIDVYGGIILTTNFGGMNPRAVKTALHYGDGAKFVHFGTHCTYHMASREGSYVDGKPVPFKDLYPKFAEQELARAIRIPLDGPVPGELEEILGLVAGHPDVYLNTGHISPGEVMRLAELAERFGIRKMIVAHPARAWLSTAQQKDLSARGFFLEGSVSDWLFHRGLPRTNYYVEREYADEIAGIANEPQFQGVVQWASQLREVGLANVVLGTDYGIGSCPAPREGMRLLISTLLDLQFSLAEIELLTRRNPARLLGLE
;
A
#
# COMPACT_ATOMS: atom_id res chain seq x y z
N MET A 1 -19.42 1.26 23.16
CA MET A 1 -18.26 1.91 23.79
C MET A 1 -18.62 3.36 23.99
N THR A 2 -18.56 3.88 25.21
CA THR A 2 -18.84 5.29 25.52
C THR A 2 -17.73 6.13 24.90
N HIS A 3 -18.05 6.97 23.91
CA HIS A 3 -17.10 7.96 23.40
C HIS A 3 -16.79 8.94 24.54
N ASP A 4 -15.55 8.95 25.01
CA ASP A 4 -15.06 10.01 25.88
C ASP A 4 -15.08 11.31 25.08
N THR A 5 -16.05 12.18 25.39
CA THR A 5 -16.24 13.48 24.74
C THR A 5 -15.43 14.59 25.39
N SER A 6 -14.50 14.24 26.29
CA SER A 6 -13.60 15.23 26.89
C SER A 6 -12.76 15.89 25.79
N PRO A 7 -12.61 17.22 25.78
CA PRO A 7 -11.77 17.89 24.81
C PRO A 7 -10.35 17.33 24.90
N ILE A 8 -9.83 16.78 23.80
CA ILE A 8 -8.42 16.39 23.73
C ILE A 8 -7.62 17.68 23.91
N HIS A 9 -6.80 17.74 24.96
CA HIS A 9 -5.90 18.86 25.16
C HIS A 9 -4.83 18.85 24.06
N ARG A 10 -5.03 19.67 23.02
CA ARG A 10 -4.11 19.73 21.89
C ARG A 10 -2.99 20.71 22.18
N THR A 11 -1.77 20.19 22.21
CA THR A 11 -0.55 20.99 22.14
C THR A 11 -0.01 20.97 20.72
N ILE A 12 0.93 21.88 20.41
CA ILE A 12 1.58 21.91 19.09
C ILE A 12 2.45 20.65 18.93
N GLU A 13 2.92 20.09 20.04
CA GLU A 13 3.85 18.97 20.16
C GLU A 13 3.14 17.60 20.13
N LEU A 14 1.84 17.53 20.41
CA LEU A 14 1.10 16.27 20.53
C LEU A 14 1.23 15.35 19.29
N PRO A 15 1.19 15.83 18.04
CA PRO A 15 1.43 14.97 16.88
C PRO A 15 2.82 14.31 16.88
N ASP A 16 3.85 15.03 17.33
CA ASP A 16 5.22 14.52 17.42
C ASP A 16 5.37 13.50 18.57
N GLU A 17 4.73 13.73 19.71
CA GLU A 17 4.65 12.75 20.81
C GLU A 17 3.97 11.45 20.35
N LEU A 18 2.96 11.55 19.48
CA LEU A 18 2.24 10.42 18.93
C LEU A 18 3.01 9.68 17.81
N LEU A 19 4.05 10.28 17.21
CA LEU A 19 4.96 9.57 16.30
C LEU A 19 5.82 8.53 17.01
N VAL A 20 6.14 8.73 18.30
CA VAL A 20 7.01 7.82 19.04
C VAL A 20 6.41 6.42 19.12
N GLY A 21 7.04 5.43 18.53
CA GLY A 21 6.51 4.06 18.46
C GLY A 21 5.50 3.81 17.34
N ALA A 22 5.17 4.82 16.52
CA ALA A 22 4.39 4.66 15.29
C ALA A 22 5.13 3.77 14.27
N ILE A 23 4.34 3.12 13.41
CA ILE A 23 4.81 2.28 12.32
C ILE A 23 4.17 2.81 11.04
N ASP A 24 4.99 3.18 10.07
CA ASP A 24 4.50 3.46 8.72
C ASP A 24 4.53 2.19 7.88
N THR A 25 3.35 1.70 7.53
CA THR A 25 3.15 0.40 6.86
C THR A 25 3.31 0.45 5.35
N HIS A 26 3.47 1.64 4.76
CA HIS A 26 3.56 1.79 3.31
C HIS A 26 4.38 3.04 2.95
N ILE A 27 5.66 2.84 2.64
CA ILE A 27 6.54 3.92 2.14
C ILE A 27 7.19 3.46 0.84
N HIS A 28 7.02 4.22 -0.23
CA HIS A 28 7.86 4.07 -1.40
C HIS A 28 9.27 4.59 -1.08
N SER A 29 10.23 3.71 -0.87
CA SER A 29 11.57 4.11 -0.43
C SER A 29 12.53 4.38 -1.58
N GLY A 30 12.20 3.88 -2.77
CA GLY A 30 13.14 3.69 -3.87
C GLY A 30 13.97 2.40 -3.72
N PRO A 31 14.93 2.15 -4.63
CA PRO A 31 15.50 3.09 -5.61
C PRO A 31 14.49 3.64 -6.63
N TRP A 32 14.77 4.84 -7.15
CA TRP A 32 13.86 5.57 -8.04
C TRP A 32 14.39 5.63 -9.47
N LEU A 33 13.46 5.70 -10.43
CA LEU A 33 13.80 6.10 -11.80
C LEU A 33 14.35 7.53 -11.81
N LYS A 34 15.36 7.78 -12.65
CA LYS A 34 15.93 9.13 -12.84
C LYS A 34 14.89 10.14 -13.32
N SER A 35 13.87 9.68 -14.05
CA SER A 35 12.78 10.49 -14.58
C SER A 35 11.70 10.83 -13.54
N CYS A 36 11.65 10.12 -12.40
CA CYS A 36 10.72 10.35 -11.31
C CYS A 36 11.44 10.15 -9.97
N PRO A 37 12.36 11.06 -9.60
CA PRO A 37 13.13 10.92 -8.37
C PRO A 37 12.25 11.01 -7.13
N GLY A 38 12.58 10.22 -6.12
CA GLY A 38 12.00 10.33 -4.79
C GLY A 38 12.51 11.55 -4.04
N ARG A 39 11.89 11.80 -2.88
CA ARG A 39 12.23 12.92 -2.00
C ARG A 39 13.47 12.65 -1.16
N LEU A 40 13.62 11.40 -0.72
CA LEU A 40 14.68 10.93 0.16
C LEU A 40 15.12 9.55 -0.30
N ASP A 41 16.36 9.18 -0.01
CA ASP A 41 16.81 7.80 -0.15
C ASP A 41 16.35 6.92 1.04
N PRO A 42 16.39 5.58 0.90
CA PRO A 42 15.96 4.66 1.96
C PRO A 42 16.67 4.85 3.31
N PHE A 43 17.95 5.26 3.32
CA PHE A 43 18.71 5.47 4.55
C PHE A 43 18.27 6.75 5.26
N GLN A 44 18.07 7.83 4.49
CA GLN A 44 17.53 9.09 5.01
C GLN A 44 16.13 8.92 5.60
N ILE A 45 15.28 8.12 4.95
CA ILE A 45 13.94 7.80 5.48
C ILE A 45 14.05 7.09 6.84
N ALA A 46 14.88 6.05 6.94
CA ALA A 46 15.05 5.31 8.19
C ALA A 46 15.67 6.16 9.31
N GLU A 47 16.65 7.00 8.99
CA GLU A 47 17.29 7.91 9.95
C GLU A 47 16.29 8.96 10.47
N GLN A 48 15.45 9.54 9.60
CA GLN A 48 14.39 10.47 10.03
C GLN A 48 13.33 9.80 10.89
N ALA A 49 12.91 8.57 10.56
CA ALA A 49 11.96 7.81 11.34
C ALA A 49 12.52 7.44 12.73
N LYS A 50 13.80 7.03 12.78
CA LYS A 50 14.53 6.78 14.03
C LYS A 50 14.61 8.01 14.92
N GLN A 51 14.95 9.18 14.34
CA GLN A 51 15.01 10.44 15.08
C GLN A 51 13.65 10.86 15.66
N ALA A 52 12.55 10.50 14.98
CA ALA A 52 11.19 10.71 15.47
C ALA A 52 10.73 9.65 16.50
N GLY A 53 11.59 8.68 16.84
CA GLY A 53 11.27 7.59 17.76
C GLY A 53 10.28 6.58 17.20
N MET A 54 10.05 6.53 15.88
CA MET A 54 9.18 5.53 15.26
C MET A 54 9.73 4.13 15.46
N ARG A 55 8.83 3.15 15.59
CA ARG A 55 9.20 1.76 15.86
C ARG A 55 9.71 1.06 14.61
N ALA A 56 8.98 1.22 13.49
CA ALA A 56 9.29 0.53 12.25
C ALA A 56 8.81 1.29 11.02
N VAL A 57 9.42 0.97 9.88
CA VAL A 57 8.99 1.43 8.55
C VAL A 57 8.94 0.25 7.58
N VAL A 58 7.97 0.26 6.67
CA VAL A 58 7.82 -0.77 5.63
C VAL A 58 8.06 -0.14 4.26
N PHE A 59 9.10 -0.62 3.59
CA PHE A 59 9.54 -0.14 2.30
C PHE A 59 8.86 -0.88 1.15
N TYR A 60 8.46 -0.12 0.15
CA TYR A 60 7.92 -0.54 -1.12
C TYR A 60 8.83 0.02 -2.22
N ASP A 61 9.11 -0.82 -3.21
CA ASP A 61 9.77 -0.41 -4.45
C ASP A 61 8.72 -0.40 -5.55
N HIS A 62 8.25 0.80 -5.91
CA HIS A 62 7.16 0.96 -6.88
C HIS A 62 7.54 0.56 -8.30
N THR A 63 8.82 0.68 -8.65
CA THR A 63 9.27 0.56 -10.03
C THR A 63 9.65 -0.87 -10.35
N PHE A 64 10.65 -1.42 -9.67
CA PHE A 64 11.14 -2.75 -10.00
C PHE A 64 10.30 -3.80 -9.28
N GLY A 65 10.05 -3.58 -7.99
CA GLY A 65 9.13 -4.37 -7.17
C GLY A 65 9.81 -5.12 -6.04
N ASN A 66 11.09 -4.90 -5.74
CA ASN A 66 11.76 -5.61 -4.64
C ASN A 66 12.37 -4.63 -3.64
N SER A 67 11.78 -4.58 -2.45
CA SER A 67 12.30 -3.80 -1.32
C SER A 67 12.96 -4.64 -0.23
N ALA A 68 12.88 -5.98 -0.31
CA ALA A 68 13.49 -6.89 0.68
C ALA A 68 15.03 -6.72 0.77
N GLY A 69 15.70 -6.55 -0.37
CA GLY A 69 17.14 -6.27 -0.39
C GLY A 69 17.48 -4.89 0.20
N THR A 70 16.69 -3.87 -0.17
CA THR A 70 16.87 -2.50 0.33
C THR A 70 16.67 -2.45 1.84
N SER A 71 15.61 -3.06 2.37
CA SER A 71 15.35 -3.09 3.81
C SER A 71 16.46 -3.80 4.58
N TRP A 72 16.98 -4.91 4.05
CA TRP A 72 18.11 -5.64 4.66
C TRP A 72 19.36 -4.75 4.78
N MET A 73 19.73 -4.03 3.70
CA MET A 73 20.87 -3.13 3.72
C MET A 73 20.67 -1.97 4.71
N VAL A 74 19.49 -1.35 4.70
CA VAL A 74 19.19 -0.20 5.57
C VAL A 74 19.16 -0.61 7.03
N ARG A 75 18.53 -1.75 7.37
CA ARG A 75 18.49 -2.28 8.75
C ARG A 75 19.89 -2.47 9.34
N ARG A 76 20.86 -2.88 8.52
CA ARG A 76 22.27 -3.05 8.94
C ARG A 76 23.02 -1.74 9.10
N SER A 77 22.70 -0.73 8.29
CA SER A 77 23.38 0.56 8.30
C SER A 77 22.78 1.58 9.28
N VAL A 78 21.50 1.43 9.62
CA VAL A 78 20.77 2.34 10.52
C VAL A 78 20.22 1.54 11.72
N PRO A 79 21.07 1.13 12.67
CA PRO A 79 20.63 0.38 13.84
C PRO A 79 19.72 1.25 14.74
N GLY A 80 18.75 0.61 15.38
CA GLY A 80 17.82 1.26 16.31
C GLY A 80 16.42 1.55 15.74
N ILE A 81 16.14 1.11 14.51
CA ILE A 81 14.80 1.09 13.92
C ILE A 81 14.60 -0.21 13.14
N ASP A 82 13.39 -0.77 13.19
CA ASP A 82 13.04 -1.91 12.35
C ASP A 82 12.68 -1.43 10.94
N VAL A 83 13.29 -2.04 9.93
CA VAL A 83 12.98 -1.78 8.52
C VAL A 83 12.57 -3.08 7.87
N TYR A 84 11.36 -3.11 7.30
CA TYR A 84 10.83 -4.24 6.57
C TYR A 84 10.68 -3.89 5.09
N GLY A 85 10.73 -4.91 4.24
CA GLY A 85 10.51 -4.80 2.80
C GLY A 85 9.81 -6.05 2.30
N GLY A 86 9.48 -6.09 1.01
CA GLY A 86 8.74 -7.19 0.43
C GLY A 86 8.91 -7.25 -1.08
N ILE A 87 7.96 -7.94 -1.73
CA ILE A 87 7.89 -8.04 -3.18
C ILE A 87 6.54 -7.55 -3.69
N ILE A 88 6.59 -6.67 -4.68
CA ILE A 88 5.50 -6.30 -5.56
C ILE A 88 5.68 -7.09 -6.84
N LEU A 89 4.67 -7.88 -7.20
CA LEU A 89 4.62 -8.57 -8.47
C LEU A 89 4.37 -7.53 -9.57
N THR A 90 5.39 -7.31 -10.40
CA THR A 90 5.39 -6.37 -11.51
C THR A 90 5.54 -7.12 -12.83
N THR A 91 5.17 -6.50 -13.95
CA THR A 91 5.45 -7.07 -15.29
C THR A 91 6.96 -7.23 -15.53
N ASN A 92 7.79 -6.41 -14.87
CA ASN A 92 9.26 -6.52 -14.85
C ASN A 92 9.74 -7.84 -14.23
N PHE A 93 9.03 -8.37 -13.23
CA PHE A 93 9.29 -9.70 -12.65
C PHE A 93 8.52 -10.83 -13.33
N GLY A 94 7.84 -10.57 -14.45
CA GLY A 94 7.05 -11.58 -15.15
C GLY A 94 5.56 -11.63 -14.78
N GLY A 95 5.08 -10.66 -13.99
CA GLY A 95 3.70 -10.65 -13.51
C GLY A 95 3.49 -11.70 -12.41
N MET A 96 2.57 -12.64 -12.64
CA MET A 96 2.28 -13.74 -11.71
C MET A 96 3.43 -14.77 -11.69
N ASN A 97 4.52 -14.45 -10.99
CA ASN A 97 5.74 -15.27 -10.99
C ASN A 97 6.05 -15.88 -9.60
N PRO A 98 5.79 -17.19 -9.39
CA PRO A 98 6.08 -17.86 -8.12
C PRO A 98 7.56 -17.94 -7.78
N ARG A 99 8.44 -18.05 -8.79
CA ARG A 99 9.89 -18.11 -8.58
C ARG A 99 10.42 -16.81 -7.97
N ALA A 100 9.86 -15.66 -8.38
CA ALA A 100 10.20 -14.37 -7.81
C ALA A 100 9.79 -14.29 -6.34
N VAL A 101 8.57 -14.72 -6.00
CA VAL A 101 8.08 -14.80 -4.61
C VAL A 101 8.96 -15.71 -3.77
N LYS A 102 9.20 -16.95 -4.23
CA LYS A 102 10.06 -17.91 -3.52
C LYS A 102 11.45 -17.35 -3.23
N THR A 103 12.03 -16.64 -4.20
CA THR A 103 13.34 -16.02 -4.02
C THR A 103 13.28 -14.89 -3.00
N ALA A 104 12.28 -14.01 -3.09
CA ALA A 104 12.12 -12.87 -2.18
C ALA A 104 11.91 -13.29 -0.72
N LEU A 105 11.20 -14.39 -0.48
CA LEU A 105 11.03 -14.97 0.86
C LEU A 105 12.36 -15.40 1.51
N HIS A 106 13.39 -15.71 0.71
CA HIS A 106 14.73 -16.09 1.18
C HIS A 106 15.80 -15.02 0.93
N TYR A 107 15.43 -13.85 0.41
CA TYR A 107 16.37 -12.81 0.02
C TYR A 107 16.57 -11.78 1.15
N GLY A 108 17.82 -11.62 1.61
CA GLY A 108 18.11 -10.79 2.77
C GLY A 108 17.51 -11.38 4.05
N ASP A 109 16.72 -10.58 4.78
CA ASP A 109 15.97 -11.04 5.96
C ASP A 109 14.61 -11.68 5.58
N GLY A 110 14.32 -11.79 4.28
CA GLY A 110 13.06 -12.29 3.75
C GLY A 110 12.01 -11.19 3.51
N ALA A 111 11.17 -11.39 2.51
CA ALA A 111 10.07 -10.51 2.19
C ALA A 111 8.98 -10.57 3.27
N LYS A 112 8.59 -9.42 3.83
CA LYS A 112 7.51 -9.30 4.81
C LYS A 112 6.12 -9.30 4.18
N PHE A 113 6.04 -9.02 2.89
CA PHE A 113 4.80 -9.04 2.14
C PHE A 113 4.98 -9.53 0.70
N VAL A 114 3.88 -10.05 0.14
CA VAL A 114 3.73 -10.36 -1.28
C VAL A 114 2.53 -9.57 -1.82
N HIS A 115 2.78 -8.67 -2.76
CA HIS A 115 1.81 -7.70 -3.28
C HIS A 115 1.49 -7.96 -4.76
N PHE A 116 0.21 -8.01 -5.16
CA PHE A 116 -0.22 -8.39 -6.52
C PHE A 116 -0.07 -7.32 -7.62
N GLY A 117 0.58 -6.21 -7.32
CA GLY A 117 0.96 -5.21 -8.31
C GLY A 117 0.17 -3.90 -8.21
N THR A 118 0.70 -2.88 -8.88
CA THR A 118 0.15 -1.51 -8.92
C THR A 118 -0.41 -1.23 -10.31
N HIS A 119 0.35 -0.54 -11.18
CA HIS A 119 0.02 -0.23 -12.58
C HIS A 119 -0.05 -1.49 -13.47
N CYS A 120 0.47 -2.60 -12.98
CA CYS A 120 0.52 -3.90 -13.66
C CYS A 120 -0.62 -4.84 -13.30
N THR A 121 -1.63 -4.40 -12.54
CA THR A 121 -2.88 -5.17 -12.44
C THR A 121 -3.74 -4.92 -13.67
N TYR A 122 -4.50 -5.91 -14.12
CA TYR A 122 -5.42 -5.72 -15.25
C TYR A 122 -6.44 -4.62 -14.94
N HIS A 123 -6.85 -4.48 -13.67
CA HIS A 123 -7.74 -3.43 -13.22
C HIS A 123 -7.18 -2.03 -13.51
N MET A 124 -5.93 -1.76 -13.16
CA MET A 124 -5.29 -0.46 -13.40
C MET A 124 -4.87 -0.29 -14.86
N ALA A 125 -4.09 -1.21 -15.42
CA ALA A 125 -3.55 -1.10 -16.78
C ALA A 125 -4.64 -0.91 -17.85
N SER A 126 -5.83 -1.47 -17.65
CA SER A 126 -6.95 -1.33 -18.60
C SER A 126 -7.66 0.03 -18.54
N ARG A 127 -7.37 0.83 -17.52
CA ARG A 127 -7.96 2.14 -17.22
C ARG A 127 -6.98 3.29 -17.38
N GLU A 128 -5.68 3.04 -17.23
CA GLU A 128 -4.64 4.04 -17.43
C GLU A 128 -4.63 4.62 -18.84
N GLY A 129 -4.24 5.89 -18.97
CA GLY A 129 -4.35 6.61 -20.22
C GLY A 129 -3.97 8.08 -20.13
N SER A 130 -4.22 8.77 -21.25
CA SER A 130 -3.94 10.20 -21.45
C SER A 130 -5.16 10.90 -22.05
N TYR A 131 -5.11 12.23 -22.10
CA TYR A 131 -6.12 13.03 -22.78
C TYR A 131 -5.75 13.26 -24.24
N VAL A 132 -6.66 12.91 -25.16
CA VAL A 132 -6.56 13.26 -26.59
C VAL A 132 -7.75 14.14 -26.95
N ASP A 133 -7.47 15.34 -27.44
CA ASP A 133 -8.48 16.37 -27.74
C ASP A 133 -9.44 16.64 -26.56
N GLY A 134 -8.91 16.64 -25.34
CA GLY A 134 -9.66 16.88 -24.10
C GLY A 134 -10.54 15.71 -23.63
N LYS A 135 -10.45 14.54 -24.29
CA LYS A 135 -11.17 13.33 -23.89
C LYS A 135 -10.21 12.30 -23.29
N PRO A 136 -10.58 11.62 -22.20
CA PRO A 136 -9.74 10.55 -21.66
C PRO A 136 -9.73 9.36 -22.62
N VAL A 137 -8.54 8.89 -23.00
CA VAL A 137 -8.36 7.72 -23.86
C VAL A 137 -7.38 6.75 -23.20
N PRO A 138 -7.78 5.48 -22.97
CA PRO A 138 -6.91 4.47 -22.37
C PRO A 138 -5.66 4.16 -23.20
N PHE A 139 -4.54 3.83 -22.55
CA PHE A 139 -3.29 3.45 -23.22
C PHE A 139 -3.42 2.24 -24.13
N LYS A 140 -4.24 1.26 -23.75
CA LYS A 140 -4.53 0.09 -24.61
C LYS A 140 -5.14 0.45 -25.97
N ASP A 141 -5.82 1.59 -26.04
CA ASP A 141 -6.49 2.07 -27.26
C ASP A 141 -5.59 3.04 -28.04
N LEU A 142 -4.72 3.79 -27.33
CA LEU A 142 -3.73 4.71 -27.93
C LEU A 142 -2.49 3.98 -28.47
N TYR A 143 -2.04 2.95 -27.77
CA TYR A 143 -0.73 2.33 -27.98
C TYR A 143 -0.89 0.81 -28.11
N PRO A 144 -0.92 0.26 -29.33
CA PRO A 144 -1.03 -1.19 -29.54
C PRO A 144 0.05 -2.01 -28.82
N LYS A 145 1.26 -1.47 -28.71
CA LYS A 145 2.36 -2.09 -27.97
C LYS A 145 2.06 -2.25 -26.47
N PHE A 146 1.40 -1.26 -25.87
CA PHE A 146 1.01 -1.34 -24.46
C PHE A 146 0.01 -2.48 -24.24
N ALA A 147 -0.97 -2.61 -25.13
CA ALA A 147 -1.96 -3.69 -25.06
C ALA A 147 -1.29 -5.09 -25.17
N GLU A 148 -0.35 -5.24 -26.11
CA GLU A 148 0.34 -6.51 -26.37
C GLU A 148 1.35 -6.88 -25.27
N GLN A 149 2.10 -5.90 -24.74
CA GLN A 149 3.27 -6.18 -23.90
C GLN A 149 3.01 -5.98 -22.41
N GLU A 150 2.17 -5.01 -22.03
CA GLU A 150 1.90 -4.71 -20.62
C GLU A 150 0.54 -5.27 -20.20
N LEU A 151 -0.55 -4.90 -20.90
CA LEU A 151 -1.90 -5.33 -20.51
C LEU A 151 -2.08 -6.85 -20.60
N ALA A 152 -1.53 -7.50 -21.61
CA ALA A 152 -1.62 -8.95 -21.78
C ALA A 152 -0.90 -9.75 -20.67
N ARG A 153 0.07 -9.12 -19.99
CA ARG A 153 0.84 -9.72 -18.89
C ARG A 153 0.40 -9.20 -17.52
N ALA A 154 -0.61 -8.33 -17.50
CA ALA A 154 -1.11 -7.73 -16.28
C ALA A 154 -1.72 -8.78 -15.35
N ILE A 155 -1.51 -8.60 -14.06
CA ILE A 155 -1.95 -9.51 -13.03
C ILE A 155 -3.47 -9.48 -12.93
N ARG A 156 -4.07 -10.66 -12.93
CA ARG A 156 -5.51 -10.85 -12.79
C ARG A 156 -5.78 -12.02 -11.85
N ILE A 157 -6.67 -11.81 -10.90
CA ILE A 157 -7.23 -12.89 -10.08
C ILE A 157 -8.49 -13.39 -10.80
N PRO A 158 -8.59 -14.69 -11.15
CA PRO A 158 -9.79 -15.21 -11.80
C PRO A 158 -10.95 -15.19 -10.82
N LEU A 159 -12.03 -14.50 -11.19
CA LEU A 159 -13.24 -14.35 -10.36
C LEU A 159 -13.97 -15.69 -10.14
N ASP A 160 -13.83 -16.60 -11.10
CA ASP A 160 -14.51 -17.87 -11.18
C ASP A 160 -13.62 -18.92 -11.85
N GLY A 161 -13.98 -20.20 -11.67
CA GLY A 161 -13.24 -21.32 -12.26
C GLY A 161 -11.97 -21.72 -11.49
N PRO A 162 -11.08 -22.49 -12.14
CA PRO A 162 -9.88 -23.04 -11.54
C PRO A 162 -8.85 -21.94 -11.22
N VAL A 163 -8.10 -22.15 -10.14
CA VAL A 163 -6.98 -21.28 -9.75
C VAL A 163 -5.78 -21.63 -10.65
N PRO A 164 -5.16 -20.65 -11.35
CA PRO A 164 -3.95 -20.86 -12.12
C PRO A 164 -2.83 -21.42 -11.25
N GLY A 165 -2.01 -22.30 -11.84
CA GLY A 165 -0.92 -22.96 -11.11
C GLY A 165 0.05 -21.97 -10.46
N GLU A 166 0.34 -20.84 -11.13
CA GLU A 166 1.21 -19.81 -10.56
C GLU A 166 0.58 -19.16 -9.32
N LEU A 167 -0.71 -18.84 -9.36
CA LEU A 167 -1.40 -18.25 -8.22
C LEU A 167 -1.50 -19.24 -7.06
N GLU A 168 -1.80 -20.51 -7.34
CA GLU A 168 -1.83 -21.57 -6.34
C GLU A 168 -0.46 -21.75 -5.66
N GLU A 169 0.63 -21.75 -6.42
CA GLU A 169 1.98 -21.83 -5.85
C GLU A 169 2.30 -20.60 -4.98
N ILE A 170 1.97 -19.38 -5.44
CA ILE A 170 2.20 -18.15 -4.66
C ILE A 170 1.43 -18.19 -3.33
N LEU A 171 0.14 -18.58 -3.36
CA LEU A 171 -0.68 -18.68 -2.17
C LEU A 171 -0.14 -19.76 -1.22
N GLY A 172 0.29 -20.91 -1.75
CA GLY A 172 0.95 -21.96 -0.97
C GLY A 172 2.25 -21.51 -0.32
N LEU A 173 3.08 -20.74 -1.05
CA LEU A 173 4.31 -20.15 -0.52
C LEU A 173 4.00 -19.19 0.64
N VAL A 174 3.02 -18.29 0.49
CA VAL A 174 2.62 -17.36 1.55
C VAL A 174 2.01 -18.10 2.75
N ALA A 175 1.19 -19.12 2.52
CA ALA A 175 0.62 -19.95 3.59
C ALA A 175 1.70 -20.67 4.43
N GLY A 176 2.82 -21.04 3.80
CA GLY A 176 3.98 -21.63 4.48
C GLY A 176 4.81 -20.65 5.31
N HIS A 177 4.58 -19.34 5.19
CA HIS A 177 5.33 -18.27 5.87
C HIS A 177 4.39 -17.37 6.69
N PRO A 178 3.99 -17.78 7.91
CA PRO A 178 2.96 -17.10 8.70
C PRO A 178 3.35 -15.69 9.17
N ASP A 179 4.63 -15.33 9.08
CA ASP A 179 5.18 -14.02 9.33
C ASP A 179 5.03 -13.05 8.14
N VAL A 180 4.67 -13.55 6.96
CA VAL A 180 4.47 -12.80 5.72
C VAL A 180 2.98 -12.55 5.50
N TYR A 181 2.63 -11.35 5.05
CA TYR A 181 1.25 -11.00 4.72
C TYR A 181 1.04 -10.87 3.21
N LEU A 182 -0.15 -11.29 2.76
CA LEU A 182 -0.60 -11.09 1.39
C LEU A 182 -1.17 -9.68 1.24
N ASN A 183 -0.79 -8.95 0.20
CA ASN A 183 -1.32 -7.64 -0.11
C ASN A 183 -2.04 -7.66 -1.47
N THR A 184 -3.29 -7.23 -1.49
CA THR A 184 -4.14 -7.23 -2.70
C THR A 184 -3.58 -6.38 -3.83
N GLY A 185 -2.76 -5.37 -3.53
CA GLY A 185 -2.39 -4.34 -4.48
C GLY A 185 -3.62 -3.66 -5.10
N HIS A 186 -3.53 -3.32 -6.38
CA HIS A 186 -4.53 -2.49 -7.06
C HIS A 186 -5.50 -3.34 -7.90
N ILE A 187 -5.94 -4.49 -7.36
CA ILE A 187 -6.91 -5.37 -8.02
C ILE A 187 -8.35 -4.84 -7.82
N SER A 188 -9.29 -5.29 -8.65
CA SER A 188 -10.69 -4.86 -8.59
C SER A 188 -11.43 -5.40 -7.36
N PRO A 189 -12.58 -4.81 -6.97
CA PRO A 189 -13.42 -5.31 -5.88
C PRO A 189 -13.75 -6.80 -5.95
N GLY A 190 -14.11 -7.32 -7.12
CA GLY A 190 -14.41 -8.74 -7.30
C GLY A 190 -13.18 -9.61 -7.06
N GLU A 191 -12.01 -9.16 -7.52
CA GLU A 191 -10.75 -9.86 -7.30
C GLU A 191 -10.32 -9.84 -5.83
N VAL A 192 -10.58 -8.76 -5.09
CA VAL A 192 -10.35 -8.71 -3.64
C VAL A 192 -11.19 -9.76 -2.92
N MET A 193 -12.50 -9.82 -3.19
CA MET A 193 -13.38 -10.78 -2.53
C MET A 193 -12.95 -12.22 -2.84
N ARG A 194 -12.59 -12.48 -4.10
CA ARG A 194 -12.10 -13.78 -4.53
C ARG A 194 -10.76 -14.14 -3.89
N LEU A 195 -9.83 -13.20 -3.81
CA LEU A 195 -8.55 -13.41 -3.17
C LEU A 195 -8.71 -13.70 -1.67
N ALA A 196 -9.68 -13.06 -1.02
CA ALA A 196 -10.02 -13.33 0.38
C ALA A 196 -10.52 -14.78 0.58
N GLU A 197 -11.40 -15.27 -0.29
CA GLU A 197 -11.83 -16.69 -0.26
C GLU A 197 -10.66 -17.65 -0.47
N LEU A 198 -9.76 -17.33 -1.40
CA LEU A 198 -8.57 -18.13 -1.65
C LEU A 198 -7.60 -18.08 -0.47
N ALA A 199 -7.40 -16.92 0.16
CA ALA A 199 -6.57 -16.78 1.35
C ALA A 199 -7.07 -17.70 2.47
N GLU A 200 -8.37 -17.73 2.74
CA GLU A 200 -8.95 -18.67 3.72
C GLU A 200 -8.76 -20.13 3.33
N ARG A 201 -9.03 -20.48 2.05
CA ARG A 201 -8.88 -21.85 1.54
C ARG A 201 -7.45 -22.37 1.70
N PHE A 202 -6.45 -21.52 1.48
CA PHE A 202 -5.04 -21.87 1.61
C PHE A 202 -4.50 -21.70 3.05
N GLY A 203 -5.31 -21.19 3.98
CA GLY A 203 -4.93 -20.99 5.38
C GLY A 203 -4.07 -19.75 5.63
N ILE A 204 -4.07 -18.78 4.72
CA ILE A 204 -3.38 -17.50 4.87
C ILE A 204 -4.15 -16.64 5.87
N ARG A 205 -3.55 -16.44 7.05
CA ARG A 205 -4.18 -15.67 8.15
C ARG A 205 -3.94 -14.17 8.06
N LYS A 206 -2.89 -13.75 7.35
CA LYS A 206 -2.50 -12.34 7.24
C LYS A 206 -2.67 -11.89 5.80
N MET A 207 -3.75 -11.14 5.55
CA MET A 207 -3.94 -10.40 4.32
C MET A 207 -4.32 -8.97 4.65
N ILE A 208 -3.80 -8.05 3.84
CA ILE A 208 -4.16 -6.64 3.85
C ILE A 208 -4.77 -6.27 2.49
N VAL A 209 -5.90 -5.56 2.53
CA VAL A 209 -6.48 -4.90 1.38
C VAL A 209 -5.80 -3.55 1.22
N ALA A 210 -4.98 -3.40 0.19
CA ALA A 210 -4.29 -2.14 -0.09
C ALA A 210 -5.27 -0.99 -0.31
N HIS A 211 -4.83 0.21 0.04
CA HIS A 211 -5.66 1.40 0.02
C HIS A 211 -6.33 1.69 -1.35
N PRO A 212 -5.72 1.41 -2.53
CA PRO A 212 -6.39 1.63 -3.81
C PRO A 212 -7.53 0.64 -4.00
N ALA A 213 -7.31 -0.65 -3.74
CA ALA A 213 -8.36 -1.65 -3.84
C ALA A 213 -9.48 -1.39 -2.82
N ARG A 214 -9.13 -0.99 -1.59
CA ARG A 214 -10.10 -0.63 -0.54
C ARG A 214 -11.00 0.52 -0.99
N ALA A 215 -10.47 1.52 -1.68
CA ALA A 215 -11.22 2.68 -2.15
C ALA A 215 -12.35 2.32 -3.11
N TRP A 216 -12.26 1.18 -3.80
CA TRP A 216 -13.30 0.68 -4.70
C TRP A 216 -14.32 -0.23 -4.01
N LEU A 217 -14.07 -0.63 -2.76
CA LEU A 217 -14.99 -1.48 -2.00
C LEU A 217 -16.07 -0.64 -1.35
N SER A 218 -17.31 -1.13 -1.42
CA SER A 218 -18.39 -0.62 -0.58
C SER A 218 -18.06 -0.81 0.91
N THR A 219 -18.65 0.03 1.76
CA THR A 219 -18.50 -0.11 3.22
C THR A 219 -18.95 -1.48 3.72
N ALA A 220 -19.96 -2.09 3.10
CA ALA A 220 -20.41 -3.45 3.42
C ALA A 220 -19.35 -4.51 3.12
N GLN A 221 -18.66 -4.42 1.98
CA GLN A 221 -17.54 -5.31 1.64
C GLN A 221 -16.35 -5.11 2.58
N GLN A 222 -16.02 -3.87 2.94
CA GLN A 222 -14.97 -3.59 3.92
C GLN A 222 -15.29 -4.20 5.30
N LYS A 223 -16.56 -4.10 5.74
CA LYS A 223 -17.04 -4.75 6.97
C LYS A 223 -16.92 -6.28 6.92
N ASP A 224 -17.31 -6.90 5.81
CA ASP A 224 -17.17 -8.35 5.60
C ASP A 224 -15.71 -8.81 5.73
N LEU A 225 -14.81 -8.16 5.00
CA LEU A 225 -13.38 -8.50 5.02
C LEU A 225 -12.76 -8.29 6.41
N SER A 226 -13.12 -7.20 7.09
CA SER A 226 -12.70 -6.95 8.46
C SER A 226 -13.23 -8.00 9.43
N ALA A 227 -14.49 -8.44 9.29
CA ALA A 227 -15.07 -9.49 10.14
C ALA A 227 -14.38 -10.86 9.96
N ARG A 228 -13.84 -11.11 8.76
CA ARG A 228 -13.00 -12.28 8.45
C ARG A 228 -11.58 -12.18 8.99
N GLY A 229 -11.21 -11.04 9.60
CA GLY A 229 -9.92 -10.81 10.23
C GLY A 229 -8.86 -10.23 9.30
N PHE A 230 -9.23 -9.82 8.08
CA PHE A 230 -8.32 -9.19 7.15
C PHE A 230 -8.13 -7.71 7.46
N PHE A 231 -6.90 -7.23 7.22
CA PHE A 231 -6.55 -5.84 7.45
C PHE A 231 -7.00 -4.96 6.28
N LEU A 232 -7.35 -3.72 6.58
CA LEU A 232 -7.70 -2.69 5.62
C LEU A 232 -6.71 -1.55 5.73
N GLU A 233 -6.09 -1.18 4.61
CA GLU A 233 -5.13 -0.09 4.57
C GLU A 233 -5.82 1.25 4.31
N GLY A 234 -5.51 2.25 5.13
CA GLY A 234 -5.77 3.64 4.83
C GLY A 234 -4.46 4.40 4.67
N SER A 235 -4.40 5.32 3.70
CA SER A 235 -3.18 6.07 3.44
C SER A 235 -3.42 7.58 3.43
N VAL A 236 -2.38 8.36 3.70
CA VAL A 236 -2.41 9.82 3.49
C VAL A 236 -2.62 10.16 2.02
N SER A 237 -2.08 9.34 1.11
CA SER A 237 -2.26 9.53 -0.34
C SER A 237 -3.72 9.41 -0.79
N ASP A 238 -4.60 8.78 0.00
CA ASP A 238 -6.04 8.66 -0.29
C ASP A 238 -6.74 10.02 -0.46
N TRP A 239 -6.28 11.04 0.28
CA TRP A 239 -6.92 12.36 0.30
C TRP A 239 -5.94 13.51 0.13
N LEU A 240 -4.63 13.26 0.22
CA LEU A 240 -3.59 14.25 -0.07
C LEU A 240 -2.54 13.67 -1.02
N PHE A 241 -2.95 13.54 -2.29
CA PHE A 241 -2.07 13.21 -3.41
C PHE A 241 -2.44 14.03 -4.64
N HIS A 242 -1.47 14.24 -5.52
CA HIS A 242 -1.65 15.09 -6.69
C HIS A 242 -2.46 14.36 -7.76
N ARG A 243 -3.68 14.83 -8.04
CA ARG A 243 -4.56 14.32 -9.09
C ARG A 243 -4.03 14.74 -10.47
N GLY A 244 -4.01 13.80 -11.42
CA GLY A 244 -3.68 14.07 -12.83
C GLY A 244 -2.25 14.56 -13.12
N LEU A 245 -1.28 14.37 -12.22
CA LEU A 245 0.13 14.67 -12.52
C LEU A 245 0.79 13.46 -13.21
N PRO A 246 1.10 13.52 -14.52
CA PRO A 246 1.70 12.41 -15.24
C PRO A 246 3.11 12.14 -14.72
N ARG A 247 3.38 10.90 -14.29
CA ARG A 247 4.69 10.46 -13.76
C ARG A 247 5.17 9.19 -14.43
N THR A 248 6.48 9.09 -14.55
CA THR A 248 7.20 7.87 -14.95
C THR A 248 7.71 7.15 -13.71
N ASN A 249 6.78 6.75 -12.83
CA ASN A 249 7.07 6.05 -11.57
C ASN A 249 7.12 4.53 -11.76
N TYR A 250 6.33 3.99 -12.68
CA TYR A 250 6.34 2.57 -13.06
C TYR A 250 6.95 2.37 -14.46
N TYR A 251 6.36 2.99 -15.48
CA TYR A 251 6.90 2.97 -16.85
C TYR A 251 8.00 4.03 -17.02
N VAL A 252 9.07 3.67 -17.75
CA VAL A 252 10.15 4.62 -18.08
C VAL A 252 9.76 5.51 -19.26
N GLU A 253 8.83 5.02 -20.09
CA GLU A 253 8.25 5.66 -21.24
C GLU A 253 7.36 6.83 -20.79
N ARG A 254 7.69 8.04 -21.25
CA ARG A 254 6.91 9.24 -20.91
C ARG A 254 5.47 9.17 -21.41
N GLU A 255 5.23 8.46 -22.52
CA GLU A 255 3.91 8.26 -23.10
C GLU A 255 3.00 7.35 -22.26
N TYR A 256 3.55 6.54 -21.35
CA TYR A 256 2.77 5.72 -20.41
C TYR A 256 2.66 6.37 -19.02
N ALA A 257 2.89 7.67 -18.94
CA ALA A 257 2.71 8.42 -17.70
C ALA A 257 1.22 8.74 -17.51
N ASP A 258 0.53 7.91 -16.74
CA ASP A 258 -0.92 8.02 -16.53
C ASP A 258 -1.38 9.40 -16.07
N GLU A 259 -2.46 9.88 -16.70
CA GLU A 259 -3.15 11.12 -16.38
C GLU A 259 -4.58 10.88 -15.87
N ILE A 260 -5.14 9.68 -16.09
CA ILE A 260 -6.59 9.44 -15.94
C ILE A 260 -6.94 8.50 -14.79
N ALA A 261 -6.17 7.44 -14.53
CA ALA A 261 -6.57 6.34 -13.65
C ALA A 261 -5.81 6.25 -12.32
N GLY A 262 -4.87 7.15 -12.05
CA GLY A 262 -4.11 7.14 -10.81
C GLY A 262 -5.02 7.12 -9.58
N ILE A 263 -4.55 6.56 -8.46
CA ILE A 263 -5.29 6.44 -7.18
C ILE A 263 -5.99 7.75 -6.80
N ALA A 264 -5.33 8.87 -7.09
CA ALA A 264 -5.84 10.20 -6.80
C ALA A 264 -6.96 10.65 -7.74
N ASN A 265 -7.23 10.02 -8.87
CA ASN A 265 -8.33 10.37 -9.77
C ASN A 265 -9.65 9.63 -9.44
N GLU A 266 -9.65 8.79 -8.40
CA GLU A 266 -10.82 7.97 -8.09
C GLU A 266 -11.97 8.81 -7.48
N PRO A 267 -13.20 8.63 -7.98
CA PRO A 267 -14.35 9.46 -7.61
C PRO A 267 -14.85 9.20 -6.18
N GLN A 268 -14.41 8.11 -5.53
CA GLN A 268 -14.85 7.72 -4.19
C GLN A 268 -14.06 8.39 -3.06
N PHE A 269 -12.88 8.94 -3.35
CA PHE A 269 -12.15 9.75 -2.37
C PHE A 269 -12.75 11.15 -2.29
N GLN A 270 -13.80 11.28 -1.49
CA GLN A 270 -14.57 12.51 -1.29
C GLN A 270 -13.94 13.50 -0.29
N GLY A 271 -12.65 13.36 -0.01
CA GLY A 271 -11.93 14.12 1.01
C GLY A 271 -11.83 13.39 2.35
N VAL A 272 -11.07 13.99 3.26
CA VAL A 272 -10.60 13.31 4.47
C VAL A 272 -11.71 13.03 5.50
N VAL A 273 -12.77 13.85 5.52
CA VAL A 273 -13.91 13.67 6.46
C VAL A 273 -14.70 12.41 6.11
N GLN A 274 -15.04 12.21 4.84
CA GLN A 274 -15.77 11.04 4.35
C GLN A 274 -14.90 9.78 4.48
N TRP A 275 -13.60 9.90 4.16
CA TRP A 275 -12.63 8.83 4.37
C TRP A 275 -12.61 8.36 5.84
N ALA A 276 -12.51 9.28 6.80
CA ALA A 276 -12.49 8.95 8.22
C ALA A 276 -13.84 8.42 8.72
N SER A 277 -14.95 8.98 8.23
CA SER A 277 -16.30 8.49 8.54
C SER A 277 -16.46 7.02 8.12
N GLN A 278 -15.99 6.67 6.93
CA GLN A 278 -16.02 5.28 6.45
C GLN A 278 -15.19 4.36 7.35
N LEU A 279 -13.97 4.76 7.74
CA LEU A 279 -13.15 3.95 8.67
C LEU A 279 -13.87 3.72 10.00
N ARG A 280 -14.53 4.74 10.56
CA ARG A 280 -15.34 4.60 11.78
C ARG A 280 -16.53 3.67 11.56
N GLU A 281 -17.20 3.78 10.42
CA GLU A 281 -18.35 2.94 10.09
C GLU A 281 -17.97 1.46 9.94
N VAL A 282 -16.82 1.18 9.31
CA VAL A 282 -16.27 -0.18 9.17
C VAL A 282 -15.82 -0.74 10.52
N GLY A 283 -15.24 0.12 11.37
CA GLY A 283 -14.63 -0.25 12.63
C GLY A 283 -13.11 -0.34 12.52
N LEU A 284 -12.42 0.15 13.54
CA LEU A 284 -10.97 0.41 13.52
C LEU A 284 -10.11 -0.81 13.85
N ALA A 285 -10.74 -1.93 14.26
CA ALA A 285 -10.03 -3.08 14.81
C ALA A 285 -9.00 -3.68 13.84
N ASN A 286 -9.29 -3.70 12.54
CA ASN A 286 -8.38 -4.24 11.51
C ASN A 286 -7.91 -3.18 10.52
N VAL A 287 -7.95 -1.89 10.88
CA VAL A 287 -7.45 -0.82 10.02
C VAL A 287 -5.99 -0.51 10.38
N VAL A 288 -5.12 -0.47 9.37
CA VAL A 288 -3.74 0.01 9.49
C VAL A 288 -3.58 1.27 8.67
N LEU A 289 -2.77 2.21 9.16
CA LEU A 289 -2.48 3.43 8.42
C LEU A 289 -1.02 3.49 7.96
N GLY A 290 -0.84 4.02 6.76
CA GLY A 290 0.46 4.31 6.15
C GLY A 290 0.45 5.68 5.48
N THR A 291 1.58 6.07 4.90
CA THR A 291 1.66 7.33 4.16
C THR A 291 1.55 7.17 2.65
N ASP A 292 2.02 6.04 2.12
CA ASP A 292 2.23 5.84 0.67
C ASP A 292 3.07 6.97 0.05
N TYR A 293 3.99 7.51 0.86
CA TYR A 293 4.84 8.64 0.49
C TYR A 293 6.24 8.17 0.10
N GLY A 294 7.05 9.13 -0.37
CA GLY A 294 8.40 8.90 -0.88
C GLY A 294 8.64 9.55 -2.23
N ILE A 295 7.57 9.72 -3.02
CA ILE A 295 7.59 10.45 -4.29
C ILE A 295 8.01 11.91 -4.04
N GLY A 296 8.88 12.45 -4.90
CA GLY A 296 9.54 13.76 -4.71
C GLY A 296 8.61 14.95 -4.42
N SER A 297 7.39 14.95 -4.97
CA SER A 297 6.44 16.05 -4.78
C SER A 297 5.64 15.98 -3.47
N CYS A 298 5.62 14.84 -2.79
CA CYS A 298 4.89 14.66 -1.54
C CYS A 298 5.79 15.03 -0.35
N PRO A 299 5.24 15.35 0.84
CA PRO A 299 6.01 15.45 2.09
C PRO A 299 6.93 14.25 2.32
N ALA A 300 7.98 14.44 3.12
CA ALA A 300 8.78 13.30 3.59
C ALA A 300 7.86 12.34 4.39
N PRO A 301 8.08 11.02 4.36
CA PRO A 301 7.21 10.05 5.05
C PRO A 301 6.98 10.39 6.53
N ARG A 302 8.01 10.81 7.27
CA ARG A 302 7.87 11.30 8.66
C ARG A 302 6.83 12.40 8.78
N GLU A 303 6.90 13.41 7.90
CA GLU A 303 5.93 14.51 7.90
C GLU A 303 4.55 14.09 7.42
N GLY A 304 4.46 13.11 6.51
CA GLY A 304 3.21 12.47 6.13
C GLY A 304 2.52 11.82 7.32
N MET A 305 3.26 11.05 8.13
CA MET A 305 2.72 10.42 9.33
C MET A 305 2.33 11.46 10.39
N ARG A 306 3.12 12.52 10.57
CA ARG A 306 2.77 13.63 11.47
C ARG A 306 1.48 14.34 11.03
N LEU A 307 1.34 14.58 9.73
CA LEU A 307 0.15 15.15 9.11
C LEU A 307 -1.07 14.25 9.33
N LEU A 308 -0.93 12.93 9.13
CA LEU A 308 -1.98 11.96 9.37
C LEU A 308 -2.48 12.04 10.81
N ILE A 309 -1.56 11.99 11.78
CA ILE A 309 -1.88 12.07 13.21
C ILE A 309 -2.59 13.38 13.53
N SER A 310 -2.06 14.52 13.05
CA SER A 310 -2.69 15.83 13.25
C SER A 310 -4.13 15.85 12.70
N THR A 311 -4.33 15.23 11.54
CA THR A 311 -5.64 15.19 10.87
C THR A 311 -6.62 14.28 11.63
N LEU A 312 -6.16 13.14 12.15
CA LEU A 312 -6.97 12.27 13.02
C LEU A 312 -7.37 12.99 14.32
N LEU A 313 -6.45 13.74 14.92
CA LEU A 313 -6.76 14.59 16.06
C LEU A 313 -7.85 15.59 15.70
N ASP A 314 -7.72 16.30 14.57
CA ASP A 314 -8.72 17.25 14.03
C ASP A 314 -10.10 16.61 13.83
N LEU A 315 -10.12 15.35 13.38
CA LEU A 315 -11.33 14.53 13.19
C LEU A 315 -11.80 13.83 14.48
N GLN A 316 -11.27 14.25 15.63
CA GLN A 316 -11.68 13.82 16.96
C GLN A 316 -11.49 12.32 17.21
N PHE A 317 -10.45 11.71 16.62
CA PHE A 317 -9.97 10.41 17.07
C PHE A 317 -9.29 10.56 18.44
N SER A 318 -9.67 9.68 19.37
CA SER A 318 -9.01 9.59 20.67
C SER A 318 -7.56 9.12 20.52
N LEU A 319 -6.72 9.43 21.51
CA LEU A 319 -5.32 8.99 21.51
C LEU A 319 -5.21 7.46 21.37
N ALA A 320 -6.07 6.71 22.06
CA ALA A 320 -6.11 5.26 21.98
C ALA A 320 -6.49 4.74 20.57
N GLU A 321 -7.40 5.42 19.86
CA GLU A 321 -7.73 5.09 18.47
C GLU A 321 -6.55 5.39 17.54
N ILE A 322 -5.87 6.52 17.71
CA ILE A 322 -4.68 6.86 16.91
C ILE A 322 -3.59 5.81 17.13
N GLU A 323 -3.28 5.46 18.38
CA GLU A 323 -2.32 4.41 18.71
C GLU A 323 -2.74 3.04 18.19
N LEU A 324 -4.05 2.74 18.16
CA LEU A 324 -4.55 1.51 17.55
C LEU A 324 -4.19 1.45 16.07
N LEU A 325 -4.43 2.54 15.34
CA LEU A 325 -4.29 2.63 13.89
C LEU A 325 -2.82 2.75 13.42
N THR A 326 -1.96 3.43 14.18
CA THR A 326 -0.57 3.72 13.79
C THR A 326 0.49 2.90 14.53
N ARG A 327 0.13 2.22 15.64
CA ARG A 327 1.08 1.41 16.44
C ARG A 327 0.63 -0.04 16.55
N ARG A 328 -0.54 -0.29 17.15
CA ARG A 328 -0.96 -1.64 17.56
C ARG A 328 -1.37 -2.53 16.39
N ASN A 329 -2.25 -2.05 15.50
CA ASN A 329 -2.64 -2.83 14.32
C ASN A 329 -1.46 -3.06 13.36
N PRO A 330 -0.62 -2.06 13.04
CA PRO A 330 0.62 -2.30 12.31
C PRO A 330 1.55 -3.31 12.97
N ALA A 331 1.72 -3.26 14.30
CA ALA A 331 2.52 -4.25 15.03
C ALA A 331 1.94 -5.66 14.89
N ARG A 332 0.62 -5.83 15.00
CA ARG A 332 -0.08 -7.11 14.79
C ARG A 332 0.12 -7.65 13.39
N LEU A 333 -0.04 -6.81 12.37
CA LEU A 333 0.22 -7.16 10.97
C LEU A 333 1.65 -7.68 10.81
N LEU A 334 2.63 -6.93 11.32
CA LEU A 334 4.05 -7.26 11.23
C LEU A 334 4.50 -8.39 12.18
N GLY A 335 3.66 -8.83 13.12
CA GLY A 335 4.01 -9.86 14.11
C GLY A 335 5.02 -9.35 15.14
N LEU A 336 4.83 -8.12 15.60
CA LEU A 336 5.66 -7.42 16.57
C LEU A 336 4.94 -7.20 17.92
N GLU A 337 3.89 -7.98 18.19
CA GLU A 337 3.14 -7.93 19.47
C GLU A 337 3.89 -8.60 20.62
#